data_AF-A0A2V9LJ28-F1
#
_entry.id   AF-A0A2V9LJ28-F1
#
_cell.length_a   1.000
_cell.length_b   1.000
_cell.length_c   1.000
_cell.angle_alpha   90.00
_cell.angle_beta   90.00
_cell.angle_gamma   90.00
#
_symmetry.space_group_name_H-M   'P 1'
#
loop_
_entity.id
_entity.type
_entity.pdbx_description
1 polymer ?
#
loop_
_entity_poly.entity_id
_entity_poly.type
_entity_poly.pdbx_seq_one_letter_code
_entity_poly.pdbx_strand_id
1 'polypeptide(L)'
;MNRQVPHKDNDEMRPQYDFSQGVRGKHFEAYRRGTNVVFLDPDVAGAFGDSASVNQVLRLLLRLAKTNVPAETKANKALHRASRRRPRGK
;
A
#
# COMPACT_ATOMS: atom_id res chain seq x y z
N MET A 1 -36.70 19.29 38.38
CA MET A 1 -36.41 20.26 37.31
C MET A 1 -35.85 19.49 36.12
N ASN A 2 -36.66 19.28 35.08
CA ASN A 2 -36.29 18.51 33.88
C ASN A 2 -35.25 19.26 33.07
N ARG A 3 -34.09 18.64 32.83
CA ARG A 3 -33.07 19.16 31.92
C ARG A 3 -33.50 18.86 30.48
N GLN A 4 -34.00 19.87 29.79
CA GLN A 4 -34.22 19.83 28.34
C GLN A 4 -32.85 19.85 27.65
N VAL A 5 -32.56 18.81 26.88
CA VAL A 5 -31.38 18.75 26.01
C VAL A 5 -31.71 19.61 24.79
N PRO A 6 -30.91 20.63 24.42
CA PRO A 6 -31.21 21.44 23.25
C PRO A 6 -31.01 20.57 22.01
N HIS A 7 -32.10 20.24 21.32
CA HIS A 7 -32.05 19.68 19.98
C HIS A 7 -31.43 20.75 19.07
N LYS A 8 -30.23 20.46 18.54
CA LYS A 8 -29.61 21.29 17.51
C LYS A 8 -30.34 21.01 16.20
N ASP A 9 -31.28 21.87 15.83
CA ASP A 9 -32.04 21.84 14.57
C ASP A 9 -31.19 22.22 13.34
N ASN A 10 -29.96 21.72 13.24
CA ASN A 10 -29.05 21.98 12.11
C ASN A 10 -28.45 20.70 11.54
N ASP A 11 -29.21 19.60 11.61
CA ASP A 11 -28.84 18.31 11.01
C ASP A 11 -29.54 18.09 9.65
N GLU A 12 -30.01 19.18 9.02
CA GLU A 12 -30.64 19.12 7.69
C GLU A 12 -29.57 19.10 6.58
N MET A 13 -29.68 18.12 5.68
CA MET A 13 -28.87 18.08 4.47
C MET A 13 -29.18 19.30 3.60
N ARG A 14 -28.13 19.90 3.04
CA ARG A 14 -28.29 21.08 2.18
C ARG A 14 -29.10 20.73 0.90
N PRO A 15 -29.92 21.65 0.37
CA PRO A 15 -30.78 21.38 -0.79
C PRO A 15 -30.05 20.89 -2.05
N GLN A 16 -28.77 21.22 -2.23
CA GLN A 16 -27.95 20.75 -3.34
C GLN A 16 -27.57 19.28 -3.27
N TYR A 17 -27.75 18.61 -2.12
CA TYR A 17 -27.36 17.23 -1.94
C TYR A 17 -28.56 16.30 -2.15
N ASP A 18 -28.64 15.68 -3.33
CA ASP A 18 -29.54 14.57 -3.61
C ASP A 18 -28.79 13.23 -3.50
N PHE A 19 -29.00 12.52 -2.39
CA PHE A 19 -28.48 11.17 -2.18
C PHE A 19 -29.53 10.06 -2.44
N SER A 20 -30.69 10.38 -3.02
CA SER A 20 -31.75 9.40 -3.32
C SER A 20 -31.27 8.26 -4.24
N GLN A 21 -30.26 8.54 -5.08
CA GLN A 21 -29.64 7.59 -5.99
C GLN A 21 -28.39 6.90 -5.40
N GLY A 22 -28.16 7.02 -4.08
CA GLY A 22 -27.00 6.45 -3.40
C GLY A 22 -27.01 4.92 -3.39
N VAL A 23 -25.94 4.30 -3.91
CA VAL A 23 -25.75 2.84 -3.85
C VAL A 23 -24.73 2.48 -2.76
N ARG A 24 -25.17 1.71 -1.76
CA ARG A 24 -24.29 1.22 -0.69
C ARG A 24 -23.15 0.39 -1.30
N GLY A 25 -21.92 0.73 -0.94
CA GLY A 25 -20.74 -0.02 -1.37
C GLY A 25 -20.30 0.19 -2.82
N LYS A 26 -20.79 1.22 -3.54
CA LYS A 26 -20.42 1.53 -4.93
C LYS A 26 -18.91 1.50 -5.21
N HIS A 27 -18.10 1.91 -4.24
CA HIS A 27 -16.63 1.96 -4.34
C HIS A 27 -15.92 0.95 -3.42
N PHE A 28 -16.65 0.05 -2.76
CA PHE A 28 -16.12 -0.87 -1.77
C PHE A 28 -15.03 -1.78 -2.36
N GLU A 29 -15.29 -2.37 -3.52
CA GLU A 29 -14.33 -3.24 -4.19
C GLU A 29 -13.09 -2.48 -4.68
N ALA A 30 -13.26 -1.25 -5.19
CA ALA A 30 -12.14 -0.39 -5.59
C ALA A 30 -11.25 -0.03 -4.39
N TYR A 31 -11.86 0.27 -3.24
CA TYR A 31 -11.16 0.54 -1.99
C TYR A 31 -10.47 -0.70 -1.42
N ARG A 32 -11.15 -1.86 -1.42
CA ARG A 32 -10.61 -3.15 -0.94
C ARG A 32 -9.43 -3.66 -1.74
N ARG A 33 -9.40 -3.39 -3.04
CA ARG A 33 -8.24 -3.70 -3.88
C ARG A 33 -6.98 -3.00 -3.40
N GLY A 34 -7.14 -1.89 -2.65
CA GLY A 34 -6.05 -1.08 -2.15
C GLY A 34 -5.37 -0.33 -3.29
N THR A 35 -5.07 0.94 -3.09
CA THR A 35 -4.07 1.62 -3.93
C THR A 35 -2.87 1.89 -3.04
N ASN A 36 -1.71 1.32 -3.40
CA ASN A 36 -0.47 1.65 -2.71
C ASN A 36 0.01 3.01 -3.25
N VAL A 37 -0.43 4.09 -2.62
CA VAL A 37 0.01 5.45 -2.95
C VAL A 37 1.35 5.68 -2.26
N VAL A 38 2.39 5.89 -3.05
CA VAL A 38 3.73 6.19 -2.55
C VAL A 38 4.04 7.64 -2.91
N PHE A 39 4.36 8.45 -1.90
CA PHE A 39 4.87 9.80 -2.10
C PHE A 39 6.34 9.72 -2.48
N LEU A 40 6.71 10.47 -3.52
CA LEU A 40 8.10 10.67 -3.91
C LEU A 40 8.65 11.89 -3.19
N ASP A 41 9.95 11.90 -2.93
CA ASP A 41 10.63 13.10 -2.47
C ASP A 41 10.55 14.21 -3.55
N PRO A 42 10.57 15.50 -3.16
CA PRO A 42 10.32 16.60 -4.09
C PRO A 42 11.31 16.68 -5.26
N ASP A 43 12.57 16.32 -5.03
CA ASP A 43 13.61 16.27 -6.04
C ASP A 43 13.35 15.17 -7.09
N VAL A 44 12.92 13.99 -6.64
CA VAL A 44 12.54 12.88 -7.52
C VAL A 44 11.26 13.25 -8.29
N ALA A 45 10.26 13.81 -7.62
CA ALA A 45 9.02 14.26 -8.27
C ALA A 45 9.31 15.36 -9.32
N GLY A 46 10.25 16.26 -9.05
CA GLY A 46 10.66 17.30 -10.00
C GLY A 46 11.37 16.76 -11.24
N ALA A 47 11.98 15.58 -11.16
CA ALA A 47 12.67 14.94 -12.27
C ALA A 47 11.72 14.20 -13.25
N PHE A 48 10.49 13.88 -12.84
CA PHE A 48 9.55 13.08 -13.62
C PHE A 48 8.20 13.78 -13.79
N GLY A 49 7.66 13.83 -15.02
CA GLY A 49 6.41 14.53 -15.31
C GLY A 49 5.14 13.77 -14.91
N ASP A 50 5.19 12.44 -14.86
CA ASP A 50 4.03 11.61 -14.52
C ASP A 50 4.42 10.24 -13.92
N SER A 51 3.42 9.53 -13.40
CA SER A 51 3.61 8.19 -12.81
C SER A 51 3.97 7.12 -13.84
N ALA A 52 3.68 7.30 -15.13
CA ALA A 52 4.02 6.35 -16.17
C ALA A 52 5.54 6.32 -16.39
N SER A 53 6.17 7.49 -16.48
CA SER A 53 7.61 7.67 -16.65
C SER A 53 8.41 7.08 -15.46
N VAL A 54 8.00 7.37 -14.22
CA VAL A 54 8.60 6.80 -13.00
C VAL A 54 8.54 5.27 -13.04
N ASN A 55 7.36 4.71 -13.30
CA ASN A 55 7.16 3.27 -13.31
C ASN A 55 7.97 2.57 -14.42
N GLN A 56 8.15 3.20 -15.57
CA GLN A 56 8.97 2.65 -16.66
C GLN A 56 10.43 2.51 -16.22
N VAL A 57 11.01 3.55 -15.60
CA VAL A 57 12.40 3.52 -15.11
C VAL A 57 12.58 2.47 -14.01
N LEU A 58 11.70 2.43 -13.02
CA LEU A 58 11.77 1.45 -11.94
C LEU A 58 11.69 0.00 -12.47
N ARG A 59 10.84 -0.25 -13.48
CA ARG A 59 10.76 -1.57 -14.14
C ARG A 59 12.05 -1.94 -14.87
N LEU A 60 12.69 -0.97 -15.53
CA LEU A 60 13.97 -1.18 -16.19
C LEU A 60 15.06 -1.53 -15.17
N LEU A 61 15.13 -0.80 -14.05
CA LEU A 61 16.03 -1.10 -12.94
C LEU A 61 15.80 -2.50 -12.36
N LEU A 62 14.54 -2.92 -12.19
CA LEU A 62 14.21 -4.28 -11.72
C LEU A 62 14.67 -5.37 -12.72
N ARG A 63 14.60 -5.12 -14.03
CA ARG A 63 15.12 -6.06 -15.05
C ARG A 63 16.64 -6.15 -15.02
N LEU A 64 17.32 -5.01 -14.88
CA LEU A 64 18.77 -4.97 -14.74
C LEU A 64 19.21 -5.66 -13.45
N ALA A 65 18.54 -5.43 -12.33
CA ALA A 65 18.82 -6.12 -11.08
C ALA A 65 18.67 -7.64 -11.23
N LYS A 66 17.57 -8.13 -11.83
CA LYS A 66 17.36 -9.57 -12.05
C LYS A 66 18.41 -10.23 -12.93
N THR A 67 18.97 -9.50 -13.88
CA THR A 67 20.00 -10.02 -14.80
C THR A 67 21.40 -9.97 -14.20
N ASN A 68 21.67 -9.05 -13.27
CA ASN A 68 22.99 -8.81 -12.68
C ASN A 68 23.14 -9.30 -11.23
N VAL A 69 22.15 -9.99 -10.65
CA VAL A 69 22.31 -10.62 -9.32
C VAL A 69 22.97 -12.00 -9.51
N PRO A 70 24.27 -12.17 -9.16
CA PRO A 70 24.83 -13.50 -8.98
C PRO A 70 24.04 -14.21 -7.85
N ALA A 71 23.78 -15.50 -8.01
CA ALA A 71 22.92 -16.31 -7.16
C ALA A 71 23.49 -16.57 -5.73
N GLU A 72 24.09 -15.59 -5.08
CA GLU A 72 24.81 -15.72 -3.80
C GLU A 72 23.96 -15.46 -2.54
N THR A 73 22.66 -15.75 -2.57
CA THR A 73 21.85 -15.71 -1.33
C THR A 73 21.14 -17.03 -1.01
N LYS A 74 21.25 -18.06 -1.85
CA LYS A 74 20.69 -19.39 -1.52
C LYS A 74 21.69 -20.33 -0.80
N ALA A 75 22.99 -20.13 -0.94
CA ALA A 75 24.01 -21.00 -0.32
C ALA A 75 24.13 -20.81 1.22
N ASN A 76 23.96 -19.59 1.72
CA ASN A 76 24.17 -19.29 3.15
C ASN A 76 23.06 -19.80 4.08
N LYS A 77 21.89 -20.20 3.54
CA LYS A 77 20.81 -20.80 4.33
C LYS A 77 21.01 -22.31 4.59
N ALA A 78 21.75 -22.99 3.73
CA ALA A 78 22.06 -24.42 3.89
C ALA A 78 23.10 -24.67 5.00
N LEU A 79 24.08 -23.77 5.13
CA LEU A 79 25.12 -23.83 6.16
C LEU A 79 24.55 -23.68 7.58
N HIS A 80 23.56 -22.81 7.80
CA HIS A 80 22.91 -22.67 9.12
C HIS A 80 22.01 -23.85 9.53
N ARG A 81 21.58 -24.70 8.59
CA ARG A 81 20.78 -25.90 8.92
C ARG A 81 21.65 -27.12 9.25
N ALA A 82 22.87 -27.18 8.70
CA ALA A 82 23.82 -28.26 8.98
C ALA A 82 24.43 -28.16 10.40
N SER A 83 24.65 -26.95 10.91
CA SER A 83 25.22 -26.75 12.26
C SER A 83 24.27 -27.09 13.43
N ARG A 84 22.98 -27.32 13.18
CA ARG A 84 21.99 -27.71 14.21
C ARG A 84 21.83 -29.22 14.39
N ARG A 85 22.48 -30.05 13.55
CA ARG A 85 22.44 -31.51 13.66
C ARG A 85 23.76 -32.07 14.18
N ARG A 86 24.08 -31.79 15.44
CA ARG A 86 25.07 -32.56 16.19
C ARG A 86 24.32 -33.63 17.00
N PRO A 87 24.48 -34.93 16.71
CA PRO A 87 23.91 -35.95 17.58
C PRO A 87 24.75 -35.99 18.87
N ARG A 88 24.10 -35.83 20.03
CA ARG A 88 24.72 -36.20 21.32
C ARG A 88 24.83 -37.72 21.33
N GLY A 89 26.06 -38.22 21.27
CA GLY A 89 26.38 -39.64 21.44
C GLY A 89 26.72 -39.95 22.90
N LYS A 90 26.12 -41.05 23.37
CA LYS A 90 26.38 -41.90 24.55
C LYS A 90 26.36 -41.23 25.93
#